data_AF-A0A497ER10-F1
#
_entry.id   AF-A0A497ER10-F1
#
_cell.length_a   1.000
_cell.length_b   1.000
_cell.length_c   1.000
_cell.angle_alpha   90.00
_cell.angle_beta   90.00
_cell.angle_gamma   90.00
#
_symmetry.space_group_name_H-M   'P 1'
#
loop_
_entity.id
_entity.type
_entity.pdbx_description
1 polymer ?
#
loop_
_entity_poly.entity_id
_entity_poly.type
_entity_poly.pdbx_seq_one_letter_code
_entity_poly.pdbx_strand_id
1 'polypeptide(L)'
;SLQVFDFDQVDKLALFIKDFLVKRLTDALPRANCGKCGCGSCEEFADNFLRGLISLRDCKLLGLKQAELVVDGVKLQLSQYPQQVFADVVSSLVKGLKGVPENFREIDLKIKLSSSTR
;
A
#
# COMPACT_ATOMS: atom_id res chain seq x y z
N SER A 1 -22.57 -7.02 6.48
CA SER A 1 -23.69 -7.36 7.38
C SER A 1 -23.36 -6.82 8.76
N LEU A 2 -24.34 -6.28 9.49
CA LEU A 2 -24.13 -5.91 10.89
C LEU A 2 -24.11 -7.20 11.70
N GLN A 3 -23.04 -7.46 12.45
CA GLN A 3 -22.95 -8.64 13.31
C GLN A 3 -23.63 -8.32 14.64
N VAL A 4 -24.54 -9.18 15.09
CA VAL A 4 -25.29 -9.02 16.33
C VAL A 4 -24.63 -9.87 17.41
N PHE A 5 -24.45 -9.28 18.60
CA PHE A 5 -23.85 -9.93 19.77
C PHE A 5 -24.80 -9.79 20.95
N ASP A 6 -24.90 -10.85 21.75
CA ASP A 6 -25.61 -10.84 23.03
C ASP A 6 -24.75 -10.24 24.15
N PHE A 7 -25.37 -9.86 25.27
CA PHE A 7 -24.67 -9.19 26.38
C PHE A 7 -23.56 -10.06 27.00
N ASP A 8 -23.73 -11.38 27.02
CA ASP A 8 -22.75 -12.34 27.55
C ASP A 8 -21.60 -12.64 26.56
N GLN A 9 -21.64 -12.07 25.34
CA GLN A 9 -20.67 -12.33 24.27
C GLN A 9 -19.58 -11.26 24.19
N VAL A 10 -19.24 -10.61 25.30
CA VAL A 10 -18.24 -9.52 25.35
C VAL A 10 -16.90 -9.95 24.74
N ASP A 11 -16.43 -11.16 25.04
CA ASP A 11 -15.16 -11.67 24.49
C ASP A 11 -15.22 -11.86 22.97
N LYS A 12 -16.36 -12.33 22.44
CA LYS A 12 -16.55 -12.49 20.99
C LYS A 12 -16.60 -11.12 20.30
N LEU A 13 -17.24 -10.14 20.92
CA LEU A 13 -17.26 -8.76 20.43
C LEU A 13 -15.84 -8.18 20.41
N ALA A 14 -15.06 -8.38 21.47
CA ALA A 14 -13.68 -7.91 21.53
C ALA A 14 -12.81 -8.53 20.43
N LEU A 15 -12.91 -9.85 20.21
CA LEU A 15 -12.21 -10.55 19.12
C LEU A 15 -12.65 -10.03 17.75
N PHE A 16 -13.96 -9.88 17.52
CA PHE A 16 -14.47 -9.34 16.27
C PHE A 16 -13.93 -7.94 15.97
N ILE A 17 -13.94 -7.04 16.97
CA ILE A 17 -13.40 -5.69 16.82
C ILE A 17 -11.90 -5.77 16.50
N LYS A 18 -11.15 -6.60 17.21
CA LYS A 18 -9.72 -6.80 16.96
C LYS A 18 -9.47 -7.24 15.51
N ASP A 19 -10.10 -8.32 15.07
CA ASP A 19 -9.91 -8.88 13.72
C ASP A 19 -10.33 -7.88 12.63
N PHE A 20 -11.43 -7.16 12.85
CA PHE A 20 -11.88 -6.11 11.96
C PHE A 20 -10.84 -5.00 11.83
N LEU A 21 -10.24 -4.55 12.93
CA LEU A 21 -9.22 -3.51 12.93
C LEU A 21 -7.92 -3.98 12.27
N VAL A 22 -7.46 -5.20 12.56
CA VAL A 22 -6.28 -5.80 11.91
C VAL A 22 -6.47 -5.82 10.40
N LYS A 23 -7.63 -6.29 9.93
CA LYS A 23 -7.96 -6.33 8.50
C LYS A 23 -7.95 -4.93 7.88
N ARG A 24 -8.64 -3.97 8.52
CA ARG A 24 -8.73 -2.58 8.04
C ARG A 24 -7.37 -1.91 7.93
N LEU A 25 -6.52 -2.09 8.94
CA LEU A 25 -5.16 -1.57 8.92
C LEU A 25 -4.34 -2.25 7.82
N THR A 26 -4.41 -3.57 7.72
CA THR A 26 -3.70 -4.33 6.68
C THR A 26 -4.10 -3.89 5.26
N ASP A 27 -5.37 -3.55 5.05
CA ASP A 27 -5.88 -3.02 3.77
C ASP A 27 -5.32 -1.62 3.44
N ALA A 28 -4.88 -0.86 4.45
CA ALA A 28 -4.21 0.44 4.30
C ALA A 28 -2.67 0.33 4.28
N LEU A 29 -2.13 -0.88 4.44
CA LEU A 29 -0.71 -1.17 4.25
C LEU A 29 -0.46 -1.59 2.79
N PRO A 30 0.79 -1.49 2.30
CA PRO A 30 1.15 -1.94 0.94
C PRO A 30 0.97 -3.44 0.66
N ARG A 31 0.68 -4.27 1.69
CA ARG A 31 0.54 -5.74 1.62
C ARG A 31 1.72 -6.49 0.96
N ALA A 32 2.87 -5.84 0.85
CA ALA A 32 4.05 -6.40 0.20
C ALA A 32 4.76 -7.48 1.04
N ASN A 33 4.43 -7.61 2.34
CA ASN A 33 5.08 -8.55 3.27
C ASN A 33 6.62 -8.54 3.18
N CYS A 34 7.21 -7.36 3.01
CA CYS A 34 8.61 -7.21 2.62
C CYS A 34 9.65 -7.42 3.73
N GLY A 35 9.22 -7.55 4.99
CA GLY A 35 10.11 -7.73 6.15
C GLY A 35 10.96 -6.52 6.56
N LYS A 36 10.95 -5.41 5.80
CA LYS A 36 11.81 -4.23 6.07
C LYS A 36 11.52 -3.50 7.38
N CYS A 37 10.36 -3.74 7.98
CA CYS A 37 9.98 -3.21 9.30
C CYS A 37 10.26 -4.17 10.46
N GLY A 38 10.78 -5.37 10.18
CA GLY A 38 11.05 -6.42 11.19
C GLY A 38 9.87 -7.36 11.46
N CYS A 39 8.66 -7.08 10.94
CA CYS A 39 7.53 -8.00 11.00
C CYS A 39 7.57 -9.01 9.84
N GLY A 40 7.14 -10.25 10.09
CA GLY A 40 7.05 -11.31 9.09
C GLY A 40 5.93 -11.11 8.05
N SER A 41 4.93 -10.28 8.37
CA SER A 41 3.87 -9.90 7.43
C SER A 41 3.29 -8.51 7.73
N CYS A 42 2.54 -7.95 6.77
CA CYS A 42 1.76 -6.73 6.98
C CYS A 42 0.63 -6.93 8.00
N GLU A 43 0.09 -8.14 8.12
CA GLU A 43 -0.93 -8.47 9.12
C GLU A 43 -0.34 -8.49 10.54
N GLU A 44 0.84 -9.09 10.69
CA GLU A 44 1.60 -9.03 11.95
C GLU A 44 1.99 -7.60 12.32
N PHE A 45 2.39 -6.78 11.33
CA PHE A 45 2.60 -5.35 11.55
C PHE A 45 1.34 -4.66 12.08
N ALA A 46 0.16 -4.95 11.50
CA ALA A 46 -1.10 -4.39 11.96
C ALA A 46 -1.45 -4.82 13.40
N ASP A 47 -1.24 -6.09 13.76
CA ASP A 47 -1.44 -6.59 15.13
C ASP A 47 -0.47 -5.91 16.13
N ASN A 48 0.81 -5.79 15.78
CA ASN A 48 1.81 -5.12 16.62
C ASN A 48 1.51 -3.63 16.81
N PHE A 49 1.03 -2.95 15.76
CA PHE A 49 0.60 -1.56 15.84
C PHE A 49 -0.60 -1.39 16.80
N LEU A 50 -1.63 -2.25 16.69
CA LEU A 50 -2.79 -2.20 17.60
C LEU A 50 -2.41 -2.47 19.06
N ARG A 51 -1.37 -3.26 19.30
CA ARG A 51 -0.80 -3.51 20.64
C ARG A 51 0.07 -2.35 21.15
N GLY A 52 0.30 -1.31 20.36
CA GLY A 52 1.16 -0.18 20.72
C GLY A 52 2.65 -0.52 20.76
N LEU A 53 3.07 -1.62 20.12
CA LEU A 53 4.47 -2.06 20.10
C LEU A 53 5.29 -1.32 19.03
N ILE A 54 4.63 -0.83 17.98
CA ILE A 54 5.24 -0.14 16.85
C ILE A 54 4.35 1.02 16.36
N SER A 55 4.88 1.89 15.51
CA SER A 55 4.21 3.01 14.88
C SER A 55 3.99 2.78 13.38
N LEU A 56 2.98 3.43 12.78
CA LEU A 56 2.78 3.41 11.32
C LEU A 56 4.01 3.88 10.53
N ARG A 57 4.84 4.76 11.11
CA ARG A 57 6.08 5.26 10.51
C ARG A 57 7.17 4.19 10.38
N ASP A 58 7.04 3.08 11.09
CA ASP A 58 8.01 1.98 11.05
C ASP A 58 7.88 1.16 9.76
N CYS A 59 6.73 1.21 9.09
CA CYS A 59 6.59 0.64 7.75
C CYS A 59 7.35 1.52 6.74
N LYS A 60 8.51 1.01 6.29
CA LYS A 60 9.39 1.71 5.33
C LYS A 60 8.77 1.99 3.97
N LEU A 61 7.62 1.38 3.69
CA LEU A 61 6.86 1.58 2.46
C LEU A 61 5.68 2.56 2.66
N LEU A 62 5.25 2.84 3.90
CA LEU A 62 4.26 3.88 4.16
C LEU A 62 4.91 5.27 4.01
N GLY A 63 4.38 6.08 3.10
CA GLY A 63 4.82 7.48 2.90
C GLY A 63 5.66 7.72 1.66
N LEU A 64 5.95 6.70 0.85
CA LEU A 64 6.44 6.92 -0.51
C LEU A 64 5.27 7.46 -1.33
N LYS A 65 5.42 8.61 -2.00
CA LYS A 65 4.41 9.10 -2.96
C LYS A 65 4.36 8.11 -4.12
N GLN A 66 3.20 7.50 -4.33
CA GLN A 66 3.16 6.19 -4.98
C GLN A 66 2.89 6.21 -6.49
N ALA A 67 2.67 7.36 -7.14
CA ALA A 67 2.44 7.57 -8.58
C ALA A 67 1.04 8.13 -8.88
N GLU A 68 1.00 8.99 -9.90
CA GLU A 68 -0.23 9.56 -10.45
C GLU A 68 -0.40 9.07 -11.88
N LEU A 69 -1.62 8.66 -12.24
CA LEU A 69 -1.94 8.26 -13.61
C LEU A 69 -2.93 9.24 -14.21
N VAL A 70 -2.56 9.81 -15.35
CA VAL A 70 -3.42 10.68 -16.16
C VAL A 70 -3.63 10.01 -17.52
N VAL A 71 -4.89 9.75 -17.87
CA VAL A 71 -5.29 9.17 -19.15
C VAL A 71 -6.10 10.21 -19.90
N ASP A 72 -5.62 10.61 -21.08
CA ASP A 72 -6.26 11.61 -21.94
C ASP A 72 -6.63 12.92 -21.21
N GLY A 73 -5.74 13.36 -20.31
CA GLY A 73 -5.93 14.57 -19.49
C GLY A 73 -6.77 14.37 -18.23
N VAL A 74 -7.33 13.18 -18.00
CA VAL A 74 -8.13 12.85 -16.81
C VAL A 74 -7.26 12.15 -15.77
N LYS A 75 -7.14 12.76 -14.58
CA LYS A 75 -6.46 12.15 -13.43
C LYS A 75 -7.30 11.03 -12.84
N LEU A 76 -6.74 9.81 -12.79
CA LEU A 76 -7.40 8.65 -12.19
C LEU A 76 -7.10 8.57 -10.69
N GLN A 77 -8.12 8.28 -9.89
CA GLN A 77 -7.97 7.99 -8.46
C GLN A 77 -7.54 6.54 -8.29
N LEU A 78 -6.24 6.31 -8.12
CA LEU A 78 -5.69 4.99 -7.89
C LEU A 78 -5.78 4.63 -6.40
N SER A 79 -6.07 3.37 -6.09
CA SER A 79 -5.86 2.85 -4.73
C SER A 79 -4.37 2.65 -4.44
N GLN A 80 -4.01 2.37 -3.18
CA GLN A 80 -2.61 2.23 -2.76
C GLN A 80 -1.84 1.17 -3.54
N TYR A 81 -2.49 0.03 -3.85
CA TYR A 81 -1.84 -1.07 -4.53
C TYR A 81 -1.40 -0.73 -5.98
N PRO A 82 -2.27 -0.24 -6.88
CA PRO A 82 -1.85 0.19 -8.22
C PRO A 82 -0.79 1.28 -8.21
N GLN A 83 -0.88 2.25 -7.28
CA GLN A 83 0.15 3.27 -7.16
C GLN A 83 1.51 2.58 -6.87
N GLN A 84 1.59 1.78 -5.80
CA GLN A 84 2.81 1.07 -5.43
C GLN A 84 3.41 0.25 -6.59
N VAL A 85 2.57 -0.47 -7.34
CA VAL A 85 3.01 -1.25 -8.51
C VAL A 85 3.64 -0.35 -9.58
N PHE A 86 3.02 0.78 -9.92
CA PHE A 86 3.61 1.71 -10.90
C PHE A 86 4.95 2.27 -10.41
N ALA A 87 5.03 2.73 -9.16
CA ALA A 87 6.27 3.25 -8.59
C ALA A 87 7.40 2.20 -8.62
N ASP A 88 7.12 0.96 -8.20
CA ASP A 88 8.14 -0.10 -8.13
C ASP A 88 8.62 -0.51 -9.53
N VAL A 89 7.71 -0.73 -10.47
CA VAL A 89 8.05 -1.15 -11.83
C VAL A 89 8.80 -0.05 -12.58
N VAL A 90 8.27 1.17 -12.60
CA VAL A 90 8.87 2.28 -13.35
C VAL A 90 10.22 2.66 -12.74
N SER A 91 10.34 2.75 -11.41
CA SER A 91 11.63 3.07 -10.78
C SER A 91 12.69 1.99 -11.00
N SER A 92 12.31 0.71 -11.02
CA SER A 92 13.22 -0.39 -11.31
C SER A 92 13.74 -0.33 -12.76
N LEU A 93 12.88 -0.02 -13.72
CA LEU A 93 13.28 0.19 -15.11
C LEU A 93 14.25 1.38 -15.24
N VAL A 94 13.93 2.51 -14.61
CA VAL A 94 14.76 3.73 -14.66
C VAL A 94 16.14 3.51 -14.04
N LYS A 95 16.25 2.76 -12.94
CA LYS A 95 17.54 2.38 -12.33
C LYS A 95 18.43 1.55 -13.26
N GLY A 96 17.84 0.78 -14.18
CA GLY A 96 18.58 0.00 -15.16
C GLY A 96 19.10 0.81 -16.35
N LEU A 97 18.69 2.08 -16.49
CA LEU A 97 19.08 2.92 -17.63
C LEU A 97 20.47 3.53 -17.44
N LYS A 98 21.27 3.53 -18.51
CA LYS A 98 22.55 4.25 -18.53
C LYS A 98 22.31 5.76 -18.49
N GLY A 99 23.10 6.47 -17.71
CA GLY A 99 23.09 7.93 -17.64
C GLY A 99 22.06 8.54 -16.68
N VAL A 100 21.32 7.71 -15.93
CA VAL A 100 20.43 8.17 -14.86
C VAL A 100 21.21 8.22 -13.54
N PRO A 101 21.14 9.31 -12.76
CA PRO A 101 21.80 9.40 -11.46
C PRO A 101 21.19 8.42 -10.45
N GLU A 102 22.00 7.85 -9.55
CA GLU A 102 21.53 6.85 -8.59
C GLU A 102 20.43 7.37 -7.62
N ASN A 103 20.42 8.67 -7.35
CA ASN A 103 19.57 9.32 -6.35
C ASN A 103 18.53 10.27 -6.97
N PHE A 104 17.81 9.83 -8.00
CA PHE A 104 16.69 10.62 -8.56
C PHE A 104 15.51 10.71 -7.57
N ARG A 105 14.79 11.82 -7.61
CA ARG A 105 13.66 12.11 -6.70
C ARG A 105 12.28 12.04 -7.37
N GLU A 106 12.24 12.11 -8.69
CA GLU A 106 11.01 12.17 -9.48
C GLU A 106 11.23 11.52 -10.84
N ILE A 107 10.19 10.85 -11.35
CA ILE A 107 10.13 10.28 -12.69
C ILE A 107 8.84 10.81 -13.33
N ASP A 108 8.96 11.52 -14.44
CA ASP A 108 7.84 11.88 -15.31
C ASP A 108 7.86 10.97 -16.55
N LEU A 109 6.84 10.11 -16.67
CA LEU A 109 6.71 9.15 -17.76
C LEU A 109 5.46 9.47 -18.58
N LYS A 110 5.66 9.85 -19.84
CA LYS A 110 4.57 10.12 -20.79
C LYS A 110 4.55 9.09 -21.91
N ILE A 111 3.43 8.39 -22.05
CA ILE A 111 3.21 7.39 -23.10
C ILE A 111 2.22 7.97 -24.13
N LYS A 112 2.60 7.94 -25.41
CA LYS A 112 1.70 8.27 -26.52
C LYS A 112 1.36 6.97 -27.26
N LEU A 113 0.08 6.62 -27.27
CA LEU A 113 -0.40 5.47 -28.03
C LEU A 113 -0.77 5.94 -29.43
N SER A 114 -0.16 5.36 -30.47
CA SER A 114 -0.69 5.49 -31.84
C SER A 114 -2.01 4.72 -31.88
N SER A 115 -3.08 5.34 -32.41
CA SER A 115 -4.37 4.69 -32.60
C SER A 115 -4.20 3.44 -33.46
N SER A 116 -4.11 2.26 -32.83
CA SER A 116 -4.39 1.01 -33.52
C SER A 116 -5.90 0.82 -33.44
N THR A 117 -6.55 1.08 -34.57
CA THR A 117 -7.92 0.63 -34.87
C THR A 117 -8.02 -0.83 -34.44
N ARG A 118 -8.83 -1.12 -33.42
CA ARG A 118 -9.37 -2.48 -33.24
C ARG A 118 -10.56 -2.64 -34.16
#